data_AF-A0A353DGK5-F1
#
_entry.id   AF-A0A353DGK5-F1
#
_cell.length_a   1.000
_cell.length_b   1.000
_cell.length_c   1.000
_cell.angle_alpha   90.00
_cell.angle_beta   90.00
_cell.angle_gamma   90.00
#
_symmetry.space_group_name_H-M   'P 1'
#
loop_
_entity.id
_entity.type
_entity.pdbx_description
1 polymer ?
#
loop_
_entity_poly.entity_id
_entity_poly.type
_entity_poly.pdbx_seq_one_letter_code
_entity_poly.pdbx_strand_id
1 'polypeptide(L)'
;RFYHKLLMKSPDAQHARDYLKSRGFSRETAEKWLIGWAPKNSNLFLQFVREKEFKGREIVQAGLGGMRDENNPRAGLWIKFYDQLTFPISNDYGDVVGFSARVLRDDDKRGKYINTSDTPLFDKSKLLFGLDKARKAMGRQKFALICEGQIDAIVLHEEGIENTVAPLGTAFTEQHARMLKRYTDRIVLCYDGDFAGLAAADKAFAQLTAAGLPVKLMHLPDGEDPDTFIKSHGADAFRELMENAKDFFDAKLDKELPSINLASASDRATLLQGLAELVAEMSDDLVRDATIQNLSTRLRLGADDFRQAVATAKTEKRKFPDRNKKENPLLEKTAPAPIDHSVAYLCHLAMVSKEACDYLCEQLEALHDTIEDTPGGQILRSILARRPDPKSAAARQAFISTLSQPEQLALLQTFTEEPPEKPLLAAEETVTLLLSSYFQKKESALRAQLADPNLPVDQMIPLMKEVKELQSFLSNLDSRFIR
;
A
#
# COMPACT_ATOMS: atom_id res chain seq x y z
N ARG A 1 6.48 1.72 24.24
CA ARG A 1 7.28 1.46 25.47
C ARG A 1 8.02 0.13 25.45
N PHE A 2 7.35 -1.02 25.25
CA PHE A 2 8.02 -2.33 25.15
C PHE A 2 9.12 -2.35 24.07
N TYR A 3 8.80 -1.99 22.83
CA TYR A 3 9.78 -1.90 21.74
C TYR A 3 10.93 -0.91 22.02
N HIS A 4 10.63 0.24 22.64
CA HIS A 4 11.65 1.19 23.06
C HIS A 4 12.62 0.58 24.08
N LYS A 5 12.12 -0.11 25.11
CA LYS A 5 12.98 -0.81 26.08
C LYS A 5 13.89 -1.82 25.40
N LEU A 6 13.38 -2.56 24.41
CA LEU A 6 14.19 -3.52 23.65
C LEU A 6 15.27 -2.83 22.81
N LEU A 7 14.95 -1.75 22.11
CA LEU A 7 15.95 -0.96 21.38
C LEU A 7 17.11 -0.53 22.29
N MET A 8 16.79 -0.08 23.50
CA MET A 8 17.77 0.49 24.43
C MET A 8 18.61 -0.55 25.16
N LYS A 9 18.07 -1.75 25.40
CA LYS A 9 18.69 -2.73 26.32
C LYS A 9 19.03 -4.08 25.67
N SER A 10 18.37 -4.46 24.58
CA SER A 10 18.59 -5.76 23.96
C SER A 10 19.91 -5.78 23.18
N PRO A 11 20.77 -6.79 23.39
CA PRO A 11 21.94 -7.01 22.51
C PRO A 11 21.53 -7.16 21.04
N ASP A 12 20.44 -7.88 20.76
CA ASP A 12 19.95 -8.17 19.40
C ASP A 12 19.54 -6.92 18.61
N ALA A 13 19.24 -5.81 19.32
CA ALA A 13 18.88 -4.55 18.70
C ALA A 13 20.10 -3.72 18.22
N GLN A 14 21.32 -4.28 18.22
CA GLN A 14 22.53 -3.55 17.83
C GLN A 14 22.44 -2.97 16.41
N HIS A 15 22.04 -3.77 15.43
CA HIS A 15 21.86 -3.33 14.04
C HIS A 15 20.84 -2.17 13.91
N ALA A 16 19.78 -2.17 14.74
CA ALA A 16 18.80 -1.09 14.77
C ALA A 16 19.40 0.20 15.35
N ARG A 17 20.24 0.10 16.38
CA ARG A 17 20.99 1.25 16.93
C ARG A 17 22.03 1.77 15.95
N ASP A 18 22.71 0.88 15.23
CA ASP A 18 23.69 1.26 14.21
C ASP A 18 23.02 2.02 13.06
N TYR A 19 21.82 1.59 12.64
CA TYR A 19 21.01 2.32 11.67
C TYR A 19 20.59 3.71 12.18
N LEU A 20 20.13 3.83 13.44
CA LEU A 20 19.80 5.14 14.01
C LEU A 20 21.02 6.05 14.04
N LYS A 21 22.18 5.51 14.42
CA LYS A 21 23.45 6.24 14.44
C LYS A 21 23.89 6.68 13.05
N SER A 22 23.76 5.84 12.02
CA SER A 22 24.06 6.23 10.63
C SER A 22 23.12 7.31 10.11
N ARG A 23 21.91 7.39 10.69
CA ARG A 23 20.97 8.49 10.44
C ARG A 23 21.20 9.73 11.30
N GLY A 24 22.19 9.74 12.19
CA GLY A 24 22.49 10.86 13.08
C GLY A 24 21.59 10.95 14.32
N PHE A 25 20.74 9.95 14.56
CA PHE A 25 19.83 9.96 15.71
C PHE A 25 20.56 9.62 16.99
N SER A 26 20.48 10.54 17.95
CA SER A 26 21.04 10.37 19.28
C SER A 26 20.18 9.44 20.15
N ARG A 27 20.74 9.03 21.28
CA ARG A 27 19.97 8.32 22.31
C ARG A 27 18.79 9.16 22.81
N GLU A 28 19.01 10.45 23.00
CA GLU A 28 17.98 11.41 23.44
C GLU A 28 16.85 11.51 22.43
N THR A 29 17.18 11.59 21.13
CA THR A 29 16.19 11.56 20.05
C THR A 29 15.34 10.29 20.11
N ALA A 30 15.98 9.12 20.28
CA ALA A 30 15.25 7.85 20.39
C ALA A 30 14.32 7.80 21.62
N GLU A 31 14.72 8.41 22.74
CA GLU A 31 13.91 8.54 23.96
C GLU A 31 12.74 9.52 23.76
N LYS A 32 13.01 10.72 23.23
CA LYS A 32 12.02 11.79 22.96
C LYS A 32 10.91 11.32 22.00
N TRP A 33 11.27 10.56 20.98
CA TRP A 33 10.35 10.03 19.98
C TRP A 33 9.82 8.63 20.30
N LEU A 34 10.24 8.04 21.43
CA LEU A 34 9.89 6.67 21.82
C LEU A 34 10.15 5.64 20.71
N ILE A 35 11.21 5.87 19.91
CA ILE A 35 11.63 4.96 18.85
C ILE A 35 11.92 3.60 19.49
N GLY A 36 11.42 2.53 18.91
CA GLY A 36 11.61 1.18 19.41
C GLY A 36 12.15 0.23 18.36
N TRP A 37 12.40 -1.01 18.77
CA TRP A 37 12.73 -2.10 17.89
C TRP A 37 11.79 -3.27 18.15
N ALA A 38 11.15 -3.75 17.08
CA ALA A 38 10.35 -4.96 17.10
C ALA A 38 11.28 -6.17 16.91
N PRO A 39 11.33 -7.11 17.87
CA PRO A 39 12.27 -8.22 17.79
C PRO A 39 11.90 -9.20 16.67
N LYS A 40 12.91 -9.82 16.06
CA LYS A 40 12.70 -10.91 15.08
C LYS A 40 11.92 -12.07 15.70
N ASN A 41 12.23 -12.42 16.95
CA ASN A 41 11.50 -13.43 17.71
C ASN A 41 10.17 -12.84 18.25
N SER A 42 9.08 -13.09 17.53
CA SER A 42 7.74 -12.64 17.90
C SER A 42 7.24 -13.20 19.25
N ASN A 43 7.81 -14.30 19.74
CA ASN A 43 7.46 -14.86 21.04
C ASN A 43 7.76 -13.89 22.20
N LEU A 44 8.76 -13.00 22.07
CA LEU A 44 9.04 -11.98 23.08
C LEU A 44 7.87 -11.00 23.23
N PHE A 45 7.25 -10.61 22.12
CA PHE A 45 6.07 -9.74 22.14
C PHE A 45 4.85 -10.51 22.68
N LEU A 46 4.63 -11.75 22.25
CA LEU A 46 3.54 -12.59 22.75
C LEU A 46 3.65 -12.90 24.26
N GLN A 47 4.87 -13.06 24.78
CA GLN A 47 5.11 -13.19 26.21
C GLN A 47 4.73 -11.90 26.94
N PHE A 48 5.18 -10.74 26.46
CA PHE A 48 4.80 -9.44 27.02
C PHE A 48 3.27 -9.23 27.03
N VAL A 49 2.58 -9.59 25.94
CA VAL A 49 1.11 -9.54 25.83
C VAL A 49 0.45 -10.38 26.93
N ARG A 50 0.95 -11.62 27.16
CA ARG A 50 0.46 -12.51 28.21
C ARG A 50 0.73 -11.97 29.63
N GLU A 51 1.94 -11.49 29.89
CA GLU A 51 2.32 -10.89 31.18
C GLU A 51 1.53 -9.62 31.52
N LYS A 52 1.03 -8.92 30.49
CA LYS A 52 0.15 -7.75 30.64
C LYS A 52 -1.33 -8.08 30.54
N GLU A 53 -1.67 -9.37 30.45
CA GLU A 53 -3.04 -9.88 30.42
C GLU A 53 -3.90 -9.32 29.26
N PHE A 54 -3.24 -8.89 28.17
CA PHE A 54 -3.93 -8.45 26.96
C PHE A 54 -4.54 -9.65 26.23
N LYS A 55 -5.77 -9.49 25.75
CA LYS A 55 -6.50 -10.51 25.01
C LYS A 55 -6.11 -10.48 23.54
N GLY A 56 -6.12 -11.64 22.88
CA GLY A 56 -5.76 -11.73 21.46
C GLY A 56 -6.59 -10.81 20.55
N ARG A 57 -7.91 -10.68 20.83
CA ARG A 57 -8.79 -9.75 20.12
C ARG A 57 -8.33 -8.29 20.18
N GLU A 58 -7.72 -7.86 21.29
CA GLU A 58 -7.24 -6.50 21.48
C GLU A 58 -5.98 -6.25 20.63
N ILE A 59 -5.12 -7.26 20.50
CA ILE A 59 -3.95 -7.22 19.62
C ILE A 59 -4.35 -7.11 18.15
N VAL A 60 -5.38 -7.85 17.73
CA VAL A 60 -5.93 -7.79 16.37
C VAL A 60 -6.60 -6.44 16.12
N GLN A 61 -7.48 -5.98 17.02
CA GLN A 61 -8.16 -4.68 16.89
C GLN A 61 -7.21 -3.48 16.91
N ALA A 62 -6.07 -3.59 17.61
CA ALA A 62 -5.01 -2.57 17.59
C ALA A 62 -4.10 -2.66 16.36
N GLY A 63 -4.34 -3.62 15.46
CA GLY A 63 -3.56 -3.79 14.23
C GLY A 63 -2.11 -4.23 14.47
N LEU A 64 -1.83 -4.85 15.62
CA LEU A 64 -0.49 -5.31 16.01
C LEU A 64 -0.19 -6.76 15.58
N GLY A 65 -1.21 -7.47 15.12
CA GLY A 65 -1.13 -8.86 14.67
C GLY A 65 -2.48 -9.34 14.12
N GLY A 66 -2.53 -10.62 13.77
CA GLY A 66 -3.73 -11.28 13.25
C GLY A 66 -3.81 -12.73 13.70
N MET A 67 -4.92 -13.39 13.36
CA MET A 67 -5.09 -14.82 13.58
C MET A 67 -4.24 -15.59 12.55
N ARG A 68 -3.56 -16.66 12.97
CA ARG A 68 -2.81 -17.52 12.02
C ARG A 68 -3.74 -18.31 11.11
N ASP A 69 -4.92 -18.63 11.64
CA ASP A 69 -6.02 -19.27 10.92
C ASP A 69 -7.32 -18.63 11.45
N GLU A 70 -8.07 -17.99 10.56
CA GLU A 70 -9.33 -17.33 10.91
C GLU A 70 -10.41 -18.34 11.32
N ASN A 71 -10.34 -19.57 10.82
CA ASN A 71 -11.29 -20.64 11.09
C ASN A 71 -10.91 -21.46 12.34
N ASN A 72 -9.67 -21.30 12.83
CA ASN A 72 -9.20 -21.99 14.02
C ASN A 72 -8.60 -21.03 15.06
N PRO A 73 -9.42 -20.59 16.05
CA PRO A 73 -8.93 -19.74 17.13
C PRO A 73 -7.81 -20.30 17.99
N ARG A 74 -7.55 -21.62 17.91
CA ARG A 74 -6.44 -22.27 18.63
C ARG A 74 -5.12 -22.22 17.86
N ALA A 75 -5.11 -21.83 16.59
CA ALA A 75 -3.88 -21.69 15.79
C ALA A 75 -2.95 -20.58 16.32
N GLY A 76 -3.49 -19.67 17.14
CA GLY A 76 -2.75 -18.59 17.77
C GLY A 76 -2.62 -17.35 16.88
N LEU A 77 -1.80 -16.41 17.35
CA LEU A 77 -1.60 -15.12 16.70
C LEU A 77 -0.29 -15.10 15.90
N TRP A 78 -0.29 -14.38 14.78
CA TRP A 78 0.92 -13.85 14.18
C TRP A 78 1.06 -12.36 14.55
N ILE A 79 2.30 -11.88 14.58
CA ILE A 79 2.62 -10.50 14.97
C ILE A 79 3.09 -9.73 13.75
N LYS A 80 2.58 -8.51 13.59
CA LYS A 80 2.81 -7.70 12.39
C LYS A 80 4.21 -7.15 12.28
N PHE A 81 4.74 -6.62 13.39
CA PHE A 81 6.04 -5.97 13.42
C PHE A 81 7.09 -6.94 13.96
N TYR A 82 8.12 -7.17 13.15
CA TYR A 82 9.25 -8.02 13.51
C TYR A 82 10.49 -7.61 12.73
N ASP A 83 11.62 -7.60 13.42
CA ASP A 83 12.94 -7.23 12.93
C ASP A 83 12.99 -5.84 12.25
N GLN A 84 12.34 -4.87 12.89
CA GLN A 84 12.11 -3.53 12.34
C GLN A 84 12.32 -2.46 13.42
N LEU A 85 12.77 -1.27 13.01
CA LEU A 85 12.61 -0.08 13.85
C LEU A 85 11.14 0.32 13.87
N THR A 86 10.64 0.77 15.00
CA THR A 86 9.25 1.19 15.20
C THR A 86 9.19 2.65 15.61
N PHE A 87 8.38 3.42 14.90
CA PHE A 87 8.07 4.82 15.16
C PHE A 87 6.61 4.88 15.63
N PRO A 88 6.34 5.20 16.90
CA PRO A 88 4.97 5.32 17.38
C PRO A 88 4.27 6.49 16.70
N ILE A 89 3.02 6.28 16.30
CA ILE A 89 2.17 7.29 15.69
C ILE A 89 1.12 7.71 16.71
N SER A 90 1.06 9.01 16.99
CA SER A 90 0.15 9.59 17.98
C SER A 90 -1.05 10.26 17.33
N ASN A 91 -2.19 10.27 18.02
CA ASN A 91 -3.32 11.15 17.69
C ASN A 91 -3.00 12.62 18.07
N ASP A 92 -3.95 13.53 17.85
CA ASP A 92 -3.78 14.96 18.19
C ASP A 92 -3.73 15.24 19.69
N TYR A 93 -4.12 14.30 20.55
CA TYR A 93 -3.98 14.37 22.01
C TYR A 93 -2.61 13.89 22.51
N GLY A 94 -1.87 13.13 21.70
CA GLY A 94 -0.57 12.55 22.05
C GLY A 94 -0.62 11.07 22.45
N ASP A 95 -1.78 10.41 22.34
CA ASP A 95 -1.90 8.98 22.59
C ASP A 95 -1.39 8.18 21.39
N VAL A 96 -0.60 7.15 21.65
CA VAL A 96 -0.10 6.24 20.59
C VAL A 96 -1.25 5.38 20.09
N VAL A 97 -1.59 5.54 18.81
CA VAL A 97 -2.70 4.84 18.14
C VAL A 97 -2.21 3.83 17.10
N GLY A 98 -0.93 3.84 16.75
CA GLY A 98 -0.34 2.88 15.82
C GLY A 98 1.18 3.02 15.72
N PHE A 99 1.76 2.34 14.74
CA PHE A 99 3.19 2.35 14.46
C PHE A 99 3.46 2.44 12.95
N SER A 100 4.53 3.14 12.60
CA SER A 100 5.25 2.91 11.35
C SER A 100 6.50 2.10 11.67
N ALA A 101 6.76 1.04 10.90
CA ALA A 101 7.88 0.15 11.15
C ALA A 101 8.80 0.09 9.92
N ARG A 102 10.07 0.41 10.11
CA ARG A 102 11.07 0.41 9.06
C ARG A 102 11.82 -0.92 9.01
N VAL A 103 11.86 -1.52 7.83
CA VAL A 103 12.69 -2.70 7.52
C VAL A 103 14.17 -2.30 7.60
N LEU A 104 14.96 -3.13 8.29
CA LEU A 104 16.38 -2.88 8.56
C LEU A 104 17.33 -3.71 7.70
N ARG A 105 16.83 -4.79 7.08
CA ARG A 105 17.64 -5.70 6.28
C ARG A 105 17.30 -5.60 4.81
N ASP A 106 18.32 -5.64 3.97
CA ASP A 106 18.17 -5.49 2.52
C ASP A 106 17.62 -6.77 1.86
N ASP A 107 17.75 -7.94 2.50
CA ASP A 107 17.24 -9.23 2.02
C ASP A 107 15.75 -9.44 2.32
N ASP A 108 15.13 -8.53 3.08
CA ASP A 108 13.72 -8.58 3.41
C ASP A 108 12.87 -8.02 2.26
N LYS A 109 12.01 -8.88 1.68
CA LYS A 109 11.17 -8.54 0.52
C LYS A 109 9.97 -7.64 0.85
N ARG A 110 9.75 -7.30 2.12
CA ARG A 110 8.66 -6.39 2.54
C ARG A 110 8.97 -4.95 2.11
N GLY A 111 7.94 -4.13 2.00
CA GLY A 111 8.11 -2.70 1.74
C GLY A 111 8.98 -2.03 2.81
N LYS A 112 9.77 -1.02 2.41
CA LYS A 112 10.70 -0.25 3.26
C LYS A 112 10.07 0.19 4.60
N TYR A 113 8.79 0.58 4.54
CA TYR A 113 7.97 0.90 5.71
C TYR A 113 6.68 0.08 5.73
N ILE A 114 6.34 -0.42 6.92
CA ILE A 114 5.09 -1.12 7.21
C ILE A 114 4.35 -0.33 8.28
N ASN A 115 3.17 0.18 7.96
CA ASN A 115 2.33 0.89 8.91
C ASN A 115 1.30 -0.06 9.54
N THR A 116 0.81 0.27 10.73
CA THR A 116 -0.42 -0.30 11.30
C THR A 116 -1.53 -0.29 10.23
N SER A 117 -2.29 -1.37 10.15
CA SER A 117 -3.49 -1.41 9.29
C SER A 117 -4.53 -0.42 9.82
N ASP A 118 -5.55 -0.07 9.04
CA ASP A 118 -6.61 0.78 9.59
C ASP A 118 -7.31 0.06 10.75
N THR A 119 -7.58 0.81 11.81
CA THR A 119 -8.25 0.34 13.04
C THR A 119 -9.20 1.42 13.53
N PRO A 120 -10.08 1.14 14.50
CA PRO A 120 -10.90 2.20 15.11
C PRO A 120 -10.08 3.36 15.72
N LEU A 121 -8.80 3.14 16.03
CA LEU A 121 -7.90 4.15 16.59
C LEU A 121 -6.95 4.75 15.54
N PHE A 122 -6.76 4.06 14.41
CA PHE A 122 -5.73 4.36 13.43
C PHE A 122 -6.35 4.51 12.05
N ASP A 123 -6.44 5.74 11.58
CA ASP A 123 -6.93 6.08 10.24
C ASP A 123 -5.87 6.93 9.54
N LYS A 124 -5.18 6.33 8.55
CA LYS A 124 -4.09 7.01 7.83
C LYS A 124 -4.56 8.24 7.06
N SER A 125 -5.85 8.34 6.74
CA SER A 125 -6.40 9.50 6.04
C SER A 125 -6.55 10.72 6.96
N LYS A 126 -6.42 10.56 8.29
CA LYS A 126 -6.62 11.61 9.28
C LYS A 126 -5.39 11.88 10.14
N LEU A 127 -4.40 10.99 10.11
CA LEU A 127 -3.23 11.04 10.98
C LEU A 127 -2.01 11.58 10.25
N LEU A 128 -1.36 12.56 10.87
CA LEU A 128 -0.08 13.10 10.44
C LEU A 128 0.96 12.79 11.52
N PHE A 129 2.06 12.18 11.13
CA PHE A 129 3.18 11.92 12.03
C PHE A 129 3.74 13.25 12.56
N GLY A 130 4.01 13.30 13.87
CA GLY A 130 4.56 14.47 14.54
C GLY A 130 3.55 15.57 14.90
N LEU A 131 2.27 15.43 14.56
CA LEU A 131 1.26 16.47 14.82
C LEU A 131 1.11 16.80 16.32
N ASP A 132 1.17 15.78 17.19
CA ASP A 132 1.12 15.94 18.66
C ASP A 132 2.20 16.89 19.18
N LYS A 133 3.38 16.84 18.55
CA LYS A 133 4.56 17.66 18.87
C LYS A 133 4.52 19.01 18.16
N ALA A 134 4.05 19.04 16.92
CA ALA A 134 4.17 20.19 16.06
C ALA A 134 3.09 21.26 16.25
N ARG A 135 1.88 20.89 16.69
CA ARG A 135 0.72 21.80 16.79
C ARG A 135 0.99 23.11 17.53
N LYS A 136 1.80 23.09 18.60
CA LYS A 136 2.14 24.30 19.36
C LYS A 136 3.10 25.20 18.58
N ALA A 137 4.11 24.61 17.94
CA ALA A 137 5.06 25.33 17.10
C ALA A 137 4.37 25.91 15.85
N MET A 138 3.44 25.18 15.23
CA MET A 138 2.63 25.69 14.12
C MET A 138 1.89 26.98 14.47
N GLY A 139 1.22 27.03 15.63
CA GLY A 139 0.50 28.23 16.07
C GLY A 139 1.42 29.43 16.39
N ARG A 140 2.64 29.16 16.87
CA ARG A 140 3.69 30.17 17.13
C ARG A 140 4.29 30.72 15.83
N GLN A 141 4.65 29.83 14.91
CA GLN A 141 5.34 30.18 13.66
C GLN A 141 4.36 30.60 12.55
N LYS A 142 3.06 30.33 12.70
CA LYS A 142 1.99 30.63 11.74
C LYS A 142 2.09 29.89 10.40
N PHE A 143 2.84 28.79 10.37
CA PHE A 143 2.83 27.85 9.24
C PHE A 143 3.10 26.42 9.72
N ALA A 144 2.70 25.42 8.92
CA ALA A 144 3.17 24.05 9.04
C ALA A 144 4.09 23.71 7.87
N LEU A 145 5.16 22.98 8.15
CA LEU A 145 6.01 22.35 7.15
C LEU A 145 5.54 20.90 6.94
N ILE A 146 5.34 20.49 5.69
CA ILE A 146 4.95 19.12 5.36
C ILE A 146 6.09 18.47 4.57
N CYS A 147 6.62 17.37 5.11
CA CYS A 147 7.62 16.52 4.45
C CYS A 147 7.05 15.13 4.16
N GLU A 148 7.80 14.29 3.43
CA GLU A 148 7.31 12.98 2.99
C GLU A 148 7.33 11.91 4.09
N GLY A 149 8.42 11.83 4.86
CA GLY A 149 8.68 10.72 5.76
C GLY A 149 8.74 11.08 7.25
N GLN A 150 8.60 10.05 8.10
CA GLN A 150 8.74 10.22 9.55
C GLN A 150 10.17 10.56 9.96
N ILE A 151 11.18 10.02 9.24
CA ILE A 151 12.58 10.33 9.50
C ILE A 151 12.85 11.81 9.26
N ASP A 152 12.39 12.35 8.14
CA ASP A 152 12.55 13.77 7.80
C ASP A 152 11.89 14.65 8.85
N ALA A 153 10.66 14.31 9.27
CA ALA A 153 9.98 15.03 10.33
C ALA A 153 10.76 14.99 11.66
N ILE A 154 11.37 13.84 12.02
CA ILE A 154 12.21 13.75 13.22
C ILE A 154 13.44 14.64 13.07
N VAL A 155 14.19 14.53 11.97
CA VAL A 155 15.41 15.32 11.72
C VAL A 155 15.09 16.81 11.84
N LEU A 156 14.04 17.27 11.15
CA LEU A 156 13.65 18.67 11.15
C LEU A 156 13.28 19.17 12.55
N HIS A 157 12.60 18.36 13.36
CA HIS A 157 12.32 18.70 14.76
C HIS A 157 13.57 18.76 15.63
N GLU A 158 14.53 17.85 15.45
CA GLU A 158 15.78 17.87 16.21
C GLU A 158 16.63 19.10 15.86
N GLU A 159 16.51 19.60 14.63
CA GLU A 159 17.11 20.87 14.18
C GLU A 159 16.24 22.11 14.51
N GLY A 160 15.21 21.97 15.36
CA GLY A 160 14.39 23.08 15.86
C GLY A 160 13.28 23.55 14.92
N ILE A 161 13.04 22.88 13.79
CA ILE A 161 11.92 23.11 12.88
C ILE A 161 10.72 22.27 13.36
N GLU A 162 10.26 22.62 14.57
CA GLU A 162 9.28 21.85 15.34
C GLU A 162 7.86 21.88 14.76
N ASN A 163 7.57 22.74 13.78
CA ASN A 163 6.26 22.86 13.13
C ASN A 163 6.08 21.89 11.93
N THR A 164 6.90 20.85 11.87
CA THR A 164 6.93 19.87 10.78
C THR A 164 6.02 18.67 11.04
N VAL A 165 5.37 18.17 10.00
CA VAL A 165 4.58 16.92 10.00
C VAL A 165 4.80 16.11 8.72
N ALA A 166 4.48 14.82 8.76
CA ALA A 166 4.56 13.94 7.59
C ALA A 166 3.33 13.03 7.44
N PRO A 167 2.81 12.81 6.21
CA PRO A 167 1.83 11.75 5.93
C PRO A 167 2.37 10.35 6.20
N LEU A 168 1.48 9.38 6.36
CA LEU A 168 1.82 8.00 6.73
C LEU A 168 1.92 7.06 5.52
N GLY A 169 2.69 7.46 4.51
CA GLY A 169 2.88 6.67 3.28
C GLY A 169 1.60 6.53 2.44
N THR A 170 0.71 7.51 2.54
CA THR A 170 -0.52 7.64 1.75
C THR A 170 -0.56 9.00 1.07
N ALA A 171 -1.40 9.14 0.04
CA ALA A 171 -1.68 10.44 -0.54
C ALA A 171 -2.20 11.40 0.55
N PHE A 172 -1.81 12.67 0.46
CA PHE A 172 -2.33 13.72 1.32
C PHE A 172 -3.83 13.91 1.06
N THR A 173 -4.63 14.08 2.11
CA THR A 173 -6.10 14.03 2.04
C THR A 173 -6.73 15.35 2.47
N GLU A 174 -8.01 15.53 2.17
CA GLU A 174 -8.79 16.67 2.65
C GLU A 174 -8.87 16.71 4.18
N GLN A 175 -8.95 15.55 4.83
CA GLN A 175 -9.03 15.44 6.28
C GLN A 175 -7.71 15.90 6.93
N HIS A 176 -6.55 15.62 6.31
CA HIS A 176 -5.26 16.20 6.72
C HIS A 176 -5.27 17.72 6.61
N ALA A 177 -5.75 18.27 5.48
CA ALA A 177 -5.84 19.71 5.28
C ALA A 177 -6.73 20.39 6.36
N ARG A 178 -7.92 19.84 6.59
CA ARG A 178 -8.86 20.31 7.63
C ARG A 178 -8.25 20.22 9.03
N MET A 179 -7.48 19.16 9.32
CA MET A 179 -6.78 19.01 10.60
C MET A 179 -5.73 20.11 10.79
N LEU A 180 -4.89 20.38 9.78
CA LEU A 180 -3.86 21.42 9.85
C LEU A 180 -4.44 22.82 9.99
N LYS A 181 -5.57 23.09 9.31
CA LYS A 181 -6.27 24.38 9.40
C LYS A 181 -6.70 24.76 10.83
N ARG A 182 -6.82 23.79 11.73
CA ARG A 182 -7.09 24.05 13.17
C ARG A 182 -5.92 24.72 13.90
N TYR A 183 -4.70 24.60 13.37
CA TYR A 183 -3.46 24.98 14.06
C TYR A 183 -2.65 26.04 13.32
N THR A 184 -2.87 26.22 12.02
CA THR A 184 -2.14 27.17 11.18
C THR A 184 -2.98 27.64 10.01
N ASP A 185 -2.65 28.83 9.50
CA ASP A 185 -3.29 29.45 8.34
C ASP A 185 -2.44 29.36 7.08
N ARG A 186 -1.21 28.81 7.15
CA ARG A 186 -0.28 28.69 6.00
C ARG A 186 0.45 27.37 6.00
N ILE A 187 0.82 26.89 4.81
CA ILE A 187 1.56 25.66 4.60
C ILE A 187 2.79 25.90 3.74
N VAL A 188 3.89 25.22 4.09
CA VAL A 188 5.07 25.04 3.24
C VAL A 188 5.18 23.55 2.92
N LEU A 189 5.17 23.20 1.64
CA LEU A 189 5.46 21.85 1.17
C LEU A 189 6.96 21.71 0.92
N CYS A 190 7.55 20.64 1.45
CA CYS A 190 8.94 20.25 1.27
C CYS A 190 8.98 18.77 0.90
N TYR A 191 8.91 18.48 -0.40
CA TYR A 191 8.99 17.12 -0.93
C TYR A 191 10.31 16.91 -1.66
N ASP A 192 10.60 15.66 -1.99
CA ASP A 192 11.85 15.29 -2.63
C ASP A 192 12.00 16.05 -3.97
N GLY A 193 13.24 16.39 -4.35
CA GLY A 193 13.52 17.24 -5.52
C GLY A 193 13.18 16.63 -6.88
N ASP A 194 12.59 15.44 -6.94
CA ASP A 194 12.29 14.70 -8.15
C ASP A 194 10.85 14.92 -8.69
N PHE A 195 10.53 14.28 -9.82
CA PHE A 195 9.18 14.38 -10.42
C PHE A 195 8.10 13.70 -9.57
N ALA A 196 8.43 12.69 -8.77
CA ALA A 196 7.47 12.02 -7.90
C ALA A 196 7.09 12.93 -6.73
N GLY A 197 8.06 13.63 -6.14
CA GLY A 197 7.86 14.68 -5.14
C GLY A 197 6.99 15.83 -5.68
N LEU A 198 7.23 16.28 -6.91
CA LEU A 198 6.38 17.30 -7.54
C LEU A 198 4.93 16.82 -7.74
N ALA A 199 4.74 15.58 -8.20
CA ALA A 199 3.40 14.99 -8.35
C ALA A 199 2.69 14.82 -6.99
N ALA A 200 3.43 14.52 -5.92
CA ALA A 200 2.90 14.52 -4.55
C ALA A 200 2.51 15.94 -4.11
N ALA A 201 3.31 16.95 -4.48
CA ALA A 201 3.06 18.36 -4.16
C ALA A 201 1.76 18.86 -4.80
N ASP A 202 1.52 18.52 -6.07
CA ASP A 202 0.27 18.83 -6.77
C ASP A 202 -0.96 18.25 -6.05
N LYS A 203 -0.88 16.99 -5.63
CA LYS A 203 -1.97 16.32 -4.88
C LYS A 203 -2.21 16.98 -3.52
N ALA A 204 -1.14 17.31 -2.78
CA ALA A 204 -1.27 17.99 -1.50
C ALA A 204 -1.83 19.41 -1.67
N PHE A 205 -1.35 20.16 -2.66
CA PHE A 205 -1.83 21.49 -3.00
C PHE A 205 -3.33 21.51 -3.23
N ALA A 206 -3.86 20.58 -4.04
CA ALA A 206 -5.28 20.46 -4.31
C ALA A 206 -6.12 20.35 -3.02
N GLN A 207 -5.72 19.49 -2.08
CA GLN A 207 -6.44 19.32 -0.81
C GLN A 207 -6.32 20.54 0.10
N LEU A 208 -5.13 21.15 0.17
CA LEU A 208 -4.84 22.30 1.02
C LEU A 208 -5.58 23.55 0.55
N THR A 209 -5.54 23.84 -0.75
CA THR A 209 -6.19 25.03 -1.32
C THR A 209 -7.72 24.91 -1.33
N ALA A 210 -8.26 23.69 -1.48
CA ALA A 210 -9.68 23.41 -1.30
C ALA A 210 -10.12 23.66 0.15
N ALA A 211 -9.24 23.40 1.13
CA ALA A 211 -9.47 23.78 2.53
C ALA A 211 -9.23 25.27 2.81
N GLY A 212 -8.78 26.06 1.83
CA GLY A 212 -8.51 27.49 1.96
C GLY A 212 -7.20 27.80 2.67
N LEU A 213 -6.21 26.90 2.60
CA LEU A 213 -4.86 27.13 3.10
C LEU A 213 -3.95 27.60 1.94
N PRO A 214 -3.35 28.80 2.02
CA PRO A 214 -2.26 29.22 1.15
C PRO A 214 -1.06 28.28 1.25
N VAL A 215 -0.48 27.95 0.11
CA VAL A 215 0.59 26.96 -0.02
C VAL A 215 1.81 27.60 -0.68
N LYS A 216 2.95 27.48 0.00
CA LYS A 216 4.28 27.66 -0.59
C LYS A 216 4.90 26.30 -0.90
N LEU A 217 5.75 26.26 -1.91
CA LEU A 217 6.51 25.08 -2.28
C LEU A 217 8.01 25.40 -2.18
N MET A 218 8.71 24.57 -1.43
CA MET A 218 10.16 24.60 -1.27
C MET A 218 10.75 23.43 -2.03
N HIS A 219 11.69 23.71 -2.93
CA HIS A 219 12.43 22.69 -3.66
C HIS A 219 13.73 22.38 -2.94
N LEU A 220 14.00 21.09 -2.76
CA LEU A 220 15.33 20.60 -2.43
C LEU A 220 16.13 20.36 -3.72
N PRO A 221 17.48 20.33 -3.65
CA PRO A 221 18.33 19.85 -4.72
C PRO A 221 17.92 18.44 -5.20
N ASP A 222 18.17 18.13 -6.46
CA ASP A 222 17.82 16.84 -7.05
C ASP A 222 18.51 15.69 -6.30
N GLY A 223 17.72 14.69 -5.91
CA GLY A 223 18.20 13.52 -5.17
C GLY A 223 18.38 13.74 -3.67
N GLU A 224 18.04 14.92 -3.13
CA GLU A 224 18.04 15.18 -1.70
C GLU A 224 16.63 15.13 -1.09
N ASP A 225 16.59 14.58 0.12
CA ASP A 225 15.47 14.64 1.09
C ASP A 225 15.89 15.56 2.26
N PRO A 226 14.98 15.96 3.17
CA PRO A 226 15.35 16.84 4.28
C PRO A 226 16.47 16.27 5.18
N ASP A 227 16.51 14.94 5.38
CA ASP A 227 17.56 14.27 6.15
C ASP A 227 18.95 14.44 5.51
N THR A 228 19.07 14.12 4.23
CA THR A 228 20.31 14.22 3.45
C THR A 228 20.73 15.66 3.23
N PHE A 229 19.79 16.57 2.98
CA PHE A 229 20.09 17.99 2.85
C PHE A 229 20.71 18.57 4.12
N ILE A 230 20.08 18.33 5.28
CA ILE A 230 20.58 18.85 6.56
C ILE A 230 21.96 18.29 6.89
N LYS A 231 22.22 17.02 6.58
CA LYS A 231 23.55 16.42 6.77
C LYS A 231 24.63 17.05 5.90
N SER A 232 24.30 17.39 4.66
CA SER A 232 25.25 17.94 3.69
C SER A 232 25.47 19.45 3.86
N HIS A 233 24.40 20.20 4.14
CA HIS A 233 24.37 21.66 4.08
C HIS A 233 24.11 22.34 5.43
N GLY A 234 23.62 21.60 6.43
CA GLY A 234 23.28 22.10 7.75
C GLY A 234 21.87 22.70 7.85
N ALA A 235 21.39 22.83 9.08
CA ALA A 235 20.05 23.34 9.38
C ALA A 235 19.85 24.82 9.01
N ASP A 236 20.89 25.65 9.11
CA ASP A 236 20.81 27.07 8.76
C ASP A 236 20.51 27.26 7.27
N ALA A 237 21.18 26.50 6.40
CA ALA A 237 20.90 26.49 4.96
C ALA A 237 19.47 26.03 4.66
N PHE A 238 18.95 25.04 5.40
CA PHE A 238 17.58 24.57 5.24
C PHE A 238 16.57 25.68 5.63
N ARG A 239 16.85 26.43 6.71
CA ARG A 239 16.00 27.56 7.10
C ARG A 239 16.02 28.68 6.07
N GLU A 240 17.17 28.97 5.48
CA GLU A 240 17.28 29.93 4.38
C GLU A 240 16.44 29.50 3.16
N LEU A 241 16.49 28.22 2.78
CA LEU A 241 15.61 27.70 1.71
C LEU A 241 14.13 27.84 2.05
N MET A 242 13.77 27.57 3.30
CA MET A 242 12.38 27.65 3.78
C MET A 242 11.86 29.09 3.81
N GLU A 243 12.69 30.06 4.21
CA GLU A 243 12.35 31.48 4.18
C GLU A 243 12.15 31.99 2.75
N ASN A 244 12.99 31.51 1.83
CA ASN A 244 12.92 31.82 0.41
C ASN A 244 11.92 30.96 -0.38
N ALA A 245 11.16 30.09 0.29
CA ALA A 245 10.14 29.27 -0.37
C ALA A 245 9.13 30.17 -1.10
N LYS A 246 8.89 29.86 -2.37
CA LYS A 246 8.03 30.65 -3.25
C LYS A 246 6.58 30.18 -3.15
N ASP A 247 5.66 31.00 -3.62
CA ASP A 247 4.27 30.58 -3.84
C ASP A 247 4.23 29.36 -4.76
N PHE A 248 3.26 28.47 -4.52
CA PHE A 248 3.23 27.13 -5.12
C PHE A 248 3.45 27.13 -6.64
N PHE A 249 2.69 27.94 -7.37
CA PHE A 249 2.80 27.97 -8.83
C PHE A 249 4.12 28.58 -9.31
N ASP A 250 4.68 29.54 -8.57
CA ASP A 250 5.95 30.15 -8.95
C ASP A 250 7.09 29.14 -8.86
N ALA A 251 7.13 28.38 -7.75
CA ALA A 251 8.06 27.29 -7.56
C ALA A 251 7.83 26.18 -8.60
N LYS A 252 6.58 25.77 -8.86
CA LYS A 252 6.27 24.73 -9.86
C LYS A 252 6.79 25.11 -11.25
N LEU A 253 6.52 26.35 -11.67
CA LEU A 253 6.97 26.85 -12.97
C LEU A 253 8.50 26.95 -13.06
N ASP A 254 9.20 27.30 -11.98
CA ASP A 254 10.67 27.30 -11.97
C ASP A 254 11.25 25.92 -12.29
N LYS A 255 10.58 24.84 -11.87
CA LYS A 255 11.00 23.45 -12.09
C LYS A 255 10.59 22.91 -13.45
N GLU A 256 9.37 23.18 -13.90
CA GLU A 256 8.81 22.57 -15.12
C GLU A 256 9.18 23.30 -16.41
N LEU A 257 9.25 24.64 -16.39
CA LEU A 257 9.49 25.44 -17.59
C LEU A 257 10.77 25.08 -18.36
N PRO A 258 11.91 24.73 -17.72
CA PRO A 258 13.10 24.29 -18.46
C PRO A 258 12.87 23.08 -19.39
N SER A 259 11.87 22.24 -19.09
CA SER A 259 11.53 21.04 -19.86
C SER A 259 10.41 21.23 -20.88
N ILE A 260 9.78 22.42 -20.92
CA ILE A 260 8.59 22.70 -21.73
C ILE A 260 8.93 23.69 -22.84
N ASN A 261 8.64 23.33 -24.09
CA ASN A 261 8.81 24.25 -25.21
C ASN A 261 7.62 25.19 -25.35
N LEU A 262 7.71 26.40 -24.77
CA LEU A 262 6.64 27.42 -24.87
C LEU A 262 6.36 27.91 -26.31
N ALA A 263 7.21 27.61 -27.29
CA ALA A 263 6.90 27.89 -28.70
C ALA A 263 5.93 26.85 -29.31
N SER A 264 5.88 25.63 -28.75
CA SER A 264 4.96 24.57 -29.14
C SER A 264 3.55 24.89 -28.64
N ALA A 265 2.58 24.95 -29.56
CA ALA A 265 1.18 25.11 -29.20
C ALA A 265 0.66 23.94 -28.33
N SER A 266 1.13 22.73 -28.60
CA SER A 266 0.75 21.51 -27.85
C SER A 266 1.26 21.55 -26.41
N ASP A 267 2.52 21.91 -26.21
CA ASP A 267 3.16 21.96 -24.89
C ASP A 267 2.52 23.06 -24.05
N ARG A 268 2.26 24.23 -24.65
CA ARG A 268 1.51 25.31 -23.99
C ARG A 268 0.11 24.89 -23.58
N ALA A 269 -0.61 24.19 -24.45
CA ALA A 269 -1.96 23.72 -24.15
C ALA A 269 -1.95 22.71 -22.98
N THR A 270 -0.97 21.81 -22.97
CA THR A 270 -0.78 20.81 -21.91
C THR A 270 -0.46 21.48 -20.57
N LEU A 271 0.47 22.44 -20.56
CA LEU A 271 0.80 23.23 -19.37
C LEU A 271 -0.41 24.01 -18.85
N LEU A 272 -1.13 24.70 -19.75
CA LEU A 272 -2.32 25.47 -19.39
C LEU A 272 -3.39 24.58 -18.76
N GLN A 273 -3.65 23.41 -19.34
CA GLN A 273 -4.62 22.46 -18.81
C GLN A 273 -4.24 21.97 -17.40
N GLY A 274 -2.98 21.56 -17.19
CA GLY A 274 -2.51 21.11 -15.88
C GLY A 274 -2.58 22.21 -14.81
N LEU A 275 -2.20 23.44 -15.16
CA LEU A 275 -2.34 24.58 -14.25
C LEU A 275 -3.80 24.91 -13.97
N ALA A 276 -4.68 24.86 -14.99
CA ALA A 276 -6.10 25.11 -14.83
C ALA A 276 -6.78 24.11 -13.90
N GLU A 277 -6.37 22.84 -13.93
CA GLU A 277 -6.88 21.80 -13.03
C GLU A 277 -6.54 22.07 -11.56
N LEU A 278 -5.32 22.58 -11.29
CA LEU A 278 -4.87 22.96 -9.95
C LEU A 278 -5.52 24.27 -9.48
N VAL A 279 -5.55 25.29 -10.33
CA VAL A 279 -6.21 26.57 -10.05
C VAL A 279 -7.71 26.37 -9.81
N ALA A 280 -8.34 25.40 -10.47
CA ALA A 280 -9.73 25.06 -10.24
C ALA A 280 -10.03 24.53 -8.82
N GLU A 281 -9.05 24.00 -8.10
CA GLU A 281 -9.22 23.54 -6.71
C GLU A 281 -9.27 24.69 -5.70
N MET A 282 -8.78 25.87 -6.09
CA MET A 282 -8.75 27.03 -5.20
C MET A 282 -10.17 27.45 -4.83
N SER A 283 -10.42 27.47 -3.51
CA SER A 283 -11.73 27.76 -2.93
C SER A 283 -12.09 29.25 -2.93
N ASP A 284 -11.09 30.14 -2.85
CA ASP A 284 -11.28 31.59 -2.86
C ASP A 284 -11.25 32.13 -4.31
N ASP A 285 -12.33 32.80 -4.71
CA ASP A 285 -12.53 33.33 -6.06
C ASP A 285 -11.57 34.49 -6.40
N LEU A 286 -11.27 35.34 -5.42
CA LEU A 286 -10.41 36.50 -5.60
C LEU A 286 -8.95 36.06 -5.73
N VAL A 287 -8.49 35.16 -4.84
CA VAL A 287 -7.12 34.62 -4.89
C VAL A 287 -6.92 33.81 -6.17
N ARG A 288 -7.95 33.09 -6.61
CA ARG A 288 -7.95 32.34 -7.87
C ARG A 288 -7.82 33.25 -9.09
N ASP A 289 -8.59 34.33 -9.19
CA ASP A 289 -8.46 35.26 -10.32
C ASP A 289 -7.10 35.98 -10.31
N ALA A 290 -6.61 36.39 -9.14
CA ALA A 290 -5.27 36.96 -9.01
C ALA A 290 -4.17 35.99 -9.46
N THR A 291 -4.31 34.70 -9.13
CA THR A 291 -3.40 33.64 -9.58
C THR A 291 -3.46 33.46 -11.09
N ILE A 292 -4.66 33.47 -11.69
CA ILE A 292 -4.83 33.42 -13.15
C ILE A 292 -4.10 34.59 -13.80
N GLN A 293 -4.28 35.82 -13.30
CA GLN A 293 -3.60 37.01 -13.84
C GLN A 293 -2.07 36.90 -13.78
N ASN A 294 -1.54 36.45 -12.65
CA ASN A 294 -0.09 36.27 -12.47
C ASN A 294 0.46 35.23 -13.44
N LEU A 295 -0.19 34.07 -13.55
CA LEU A 295 0.26 33.00 -14.43
C LEU A 295 0.11 33.37 -15.91
N SER A 296 -0.98 34.03 -16.30
CA SER A 296 -1.17 34.54 -17.65
C SER A 296 -0.08 35.53 -18.06
N THR A 297 0.29 36.45 -17.17
CA THR A 297 1.37 37.42 -17.41
C THR A 297 2.71 36.70 -17.57
N ARG A 298 3.02 35.77 -16.65
CA ARG A 298 4.28 35.03 -16.63
C ARG A 298 4.46 34.12 -17.85
N LEU A 299 3.38 33.47 -18.29
CA LEU A 299 3.39 32.51 -19.41
C LEU A 299 3.03 33.15 -20.76
N ARG A 300 2.69 34.45 -20.78
CA ARG A 300 2.19 35.19 -21.95
C ARG A 300 0.97 34.51 -22.59
N LEU A 301 0.07 34.01 -21.73
CA LEU A 301 -1.19 33.39 -22.11
C LEU A 301 -2.33 34.40 -21.93
N GLY A 302 -3.37 34.29 -22.76
CA GLY A 302 -4.59 35.10 -22.59
C GLY A 302 -5.25 34.80 -21.25
N ALA A 303 -5.54 35.82 -20.44
CA ALA A 303 -6.23 35.65 -19.16
C ALA A 303 -7.63 35.06 -19.32
N ASP A 304 -8.34 35.44 -20.39
CA ASP A 304 -9.69 34.93 -20.66
C ASP A 304 -9.67 33.47 -21.10
N ASP A 305 -8.67 33.06 -21.91
CA ASP A 305 -8.47 31.66 -22.29
C ASP A 305 -8.20 30.79 -21.05
N PHE A 306 -7.39 31.31 -20.12
CA PHE A 306 -7.10 30.62 -18.86
C PHE A 306 -8.34 30.54 -17.97
N ARG A 307 -9.11 31.63 -17.82
CA ARG A 307 -10.40 31.58 -17.11
C ARG A 307 -11.34 30.54 -17.69
N GLN A 308 -11.40 30.43 -19.02
CA GLN A 308 -12.21 29.45 -19.71
C GLN A 308 -11.73 28.01 -19.44
N ALA A 309 -10.41 27.77 -19.46
CA ALA A 309 -9.84 26.47 -19.10
C ALA A 309 -10.16 26.09 -17.64
N VAL A 310 -10.02 27.02 -16.69
CA VAL A 310 -10.37 26.81 -15.27
C VAL A 310 -11.87 26.52 -15.11
N ALA A 311 -12.73 27.25 -15.82
CA ALA A 311 -14.18 27.02 -15.79
C ALA A 311 -14.56 25.64 -16.36
N THR A 312 -13.86 25.20 -17.41
CA THR A 312 -14.03 23.88 -18.02
C THR A 312 -13.61 22.79 -17.05
N ALA A 313 -12.42 22.89 -16.45
CA ALA A 313 -11.93 21.96 -15.43
C ALA A 313 -12.87 21.85 -14.21
N LYS A 314 -13.44 22.98 -13.74
CA LYS A 314 -14.48 22.96 -12.69
C LYS A 314 -15.75 22.23 -13.13
N THR A 315 -16.16 22.42 -14.38
CA THR A 315 -17.38 21.79 -14.91
C THR A 315 -17.19 20.29 -15.09
N GLU A 316 -16.06 19.85 -15.61
CA GLU A 316 -15.72 18.44 -15.75
C GLU A 316 -15.68 17.73 -14.40
N LYS A 317 -15.07 18.34 -13.38
CA LYS A 317 -15.12 17.87 -11.99
C LYS A 317 -16.54 17.80 -11.41
N ARG A 318 -17.47 18.68 -11.84
CA ARG A 318 -18.87 18.65 -11.40
C ARG A 318 -19.70 17.60 -12.15
N LYS A 319 -19.41 17.36 -13.42
CA LYS A 319 -20.09 16.36 -14.27
C LYS A 319 -19.64 14.94 -13.94
N PHE A 320 -18.36 14.78 -13.66
CA PHE A 320 -17.76 13.59 -13.11
C PHE A 320 -17.22 13.94 -11.73
N PRO A 321 -18.12 14.17 -10.73
CA PRO A 321 -17.66 14.25 -9.36
C PRO A 321 -16.93 12.94 -9.12
N ASP A 322 -15.65 13.05 -8.77
CA ASP A 322 -14.76 11.93 -8.49
C ASP A 322 -15.59 10.87 -7.77
N ARG A 323 -15.95 9.79 -8.46
CA ARG A 323 -16.88 8.78 -7.89
C ARG A 323 -16.25 8.10 -6.68
N ASN A 324 -14.99 8.40 -6.40
CA ASN A 324 -14.24 8.09 -5.18
C ASN A 324 -14.51 9.04 -4.00
N LYS A 325 -15.37 10.07 -4.11
CA LYS A 325 -15.76 10.97 -3.00
C LYS A 325 -16.94 10.47 -2.15
N LYS A 326 -17.49 9.29 -2.43
CA LYS A 326 -18.04 8.48 -1.33
C LYS A 326 -16.84 7.82 -0.68
N GLU A 327 -16.46 8.31 0.50
CA GLU A 327 -15.78 7.47 1.48
C GLU A 327 -16.62 6.21 1.63
N ASN A 328 -16.24 5.17 0.91
CA ASN A 328 -16.62 3.82 1.24
C ASN A 328 -15.73 3.49 2.44
N PRO A 329 -16.27 3.19 3.63
CA PRO A 329 -15.46 2.48 4.60
C PRO A 329 -15.08 1.18 3.90
N LEU A 330 -13.77 0.95 3.76
CA LEU A 330 -13.14 -0.20 3.12
C LEU A 330 -12.98 -0.08 1.58
N LEU A 331 -11.95 0.66 1.16
CA LEU A 331 -10.92 -0.03 0.37
C LEU A 331 -9.83 -0.44 1.35
N GLU A 332 -10.11 -1.51 2.09
CA GLU A 332 -9.03 -2.46 2.34
C GLU A 332 -8.39 -2.72 0.97
N LYS A 333 -7.06 -2.68 0.90
CA LYS A 333 -6.40 -3.50 -0.11
C LYS A 333 -6.81 -4.93 0.21
N THR A 334 -7.97 -5.36 -0.27
CA THR A 334 -8.38 -6.74 -0.19
C THR A 334 -7.28 -7.49 -0.93
N ALA A 335 -6.50 -8.27 -0.19
CA ALA A 335 -5.51 -9.10 -0.85
C ALA A 335 -6.26 -10.02 -1.82
N PRO A 336 -5.70 -10.31 -3.01
CA PRO A 336 -6.27 -11.32 -3.87
C PRO A 336 -6.48 -12.60 -3.05
N ALA A 337 -7.63 -13.27 -3.24
CA ALA A 337 -7.83 -14.59 -2.66
C ALA A 337 -6.65 -15.50 -3.08
N PRO A 338 -6.12 -16.34 -2.18
CA PRO A 338 -5.08 -17.29 -2.57
C PRO A 338 -5.65 -18.20 -3.66
N ILE A 339 -4.96 -18.22 -4.80
CA ILE A 339 -5.32 -19.05 -5.96
C ILE A 339 -4.07 -19.78 -6.42
N ASP A 340 -4.20 -21.09 -6.64
CA ASP A 340 -3.15 -21.88 -7.27
C ASP A 340 -3.01 -21.50 -8.74
N HIS A 341 -1.78 -21.45 -9.24
CA HIS A 341 -1.51 -21.00 -10.61
C HIS A 341 -2.21 -21.87 -11.66
N SER A 342 -2.25 -23.19 -11.48
CA SER A 342 -2.95 -24.10 -12.39
C SER A 342 -4.46 -23.86 -12.33
N VAL A 343 -5.01 -23.63 -11.14
CA VAL A 343 -6.45 -23.32 -10.98
C VAL A 343 -6.81 -21.98 -11.63
N ALA A 344 -5.97 -20.96 -11.49
CA ALA A 344 -6.18 -19.66 -12.13
C ALA A 344 -6.14 -19.76 -13.67
N TYR A 345 -5.20 -20.55 -14.21
CA TYR A 345 -5.10 -20.78 -15.64
C TYR A 345 -6.31 -21.57 -16.18
N LEU A 346 -6.78 -22.59 -15.46
CA LEU A 346 -8.03 -23.28 -15.81
C LEU A 346 -9.26 -22.35 -15.76
N CYS A 347 -9.33 -21.42 -14.80
CA CYS A 347 -10.38 -20.40 -14.76
C CYS A 347 -10.35 -19.52 -16.01
N HIS A 348 -9.15 -19.13 -16.47
CA HIS A 348 -8.98 -18.37 -17.70
C HIS A 348 -9.46 -19.17 -18.93
N LEU A 349 -8.96 -20.39 -19.12
CA LEU A 349 -9.32 -21.25 -20.24
C LEU A 349 -10.84 -21.52 -20.30
N ALA A 350 -11.47 -21.80 -19.16
CA ALA A 350 -12.92 -22.01 -19.07
C ALA A 350 -13.74 -20.75 -19.42
N MET A 351 -13.20 -19.55 -19.24
CA MET A 351 -13.87 -18.30 -19.57
C MET A 351 -13.65 -17.87 -21.02
N VAL A 352 -12.56 -18.28 -21.67
CA VAL A 352 -12.18 -17.82 -23.02
C VAL A 352 -12.38 -18.87 -24.13
N SER A 353 -12.51 -20.15 -23.78
CA SER A 353 -12.80 -21.24 -24.74
C SER A 353 -13.98 -22.08 -24.28
N LYS A 354 -14.91 -22.32 -25.20
CA LYS A 354 -16.04 -23.19 -24.96
C LYS A 354 -15.59 -24.65 -24.86
N GLU A 355 -14.69 -25.07 -25.73
CA GLU A 355 -14.14 -26.42 -25.78
C GLU A 355 -13.42 -26.79 -24.48
N ALA A 356 -12.61 -25.87 -23.93
CA ALA A 356 -11.95 -26.06 -22.64
C ALA A 356 -12.96 -26.09 -21.47
N CYS A 357 -13.99 -25.23 -21.49
CA CYS A 357 -15.05 -25.24 -20.48
C CYS A 357 -15.83 -26.56 -20.48
N ASP A 358 -16.17 -27.08 -21.66
CA ASP A 358 -16.90 -28.33 -21.85
C ASP A 358 -16.08 -29.51 -21.32
N TYR A 359 -14.80 -29.60 -21.68
CA TYR A 359 -13.86 -30.60 -21.15
C TYR A 359 -13.75 -30.55 -19.62
N LEU A 360 -13.59 -29.37 -19.03
CA LEU A 360 -13.48 -29.22 -17.57
C LEU A 360 -14.78 -29.59 -16.84
N CYS A 361 -15.94 -29.40 -17.46
CA CYS A 361 -17.22 -29.89 -16.92
C CYS A 361 -17.27 -31.42 -16.92
N GLU A 362 -16.75 -32.09 -17.95
CA GLU A 362 -16.65 -33.55 -18.01
C GLU A 362 -15.70 -34.12 -16.95
N GLN A 363 -14.62 -33.39 -16.63
CA GLN A 363 -13.65 -33.81 -15.61
C GLN A 363 -14.05 -33.42 -14.17
N LEU A 364 -15.20 -32.75 -13.96
CA LEU A 364 -15.54 -32.16 -12.67
C LEU A 364 -15.66 -33.20 -11.53
N GLU A 365 -16.15 -34.40 -11.83
CA GLU A 365 -16.23 -35.50 -10.85
C GLU A 365 -14.83 -36.00 -10.46
N ALA A 366 -13.94 -36.20 -11.44
CA ALA A 366 -12.57 -36.64 -11.20
C ALA A 366 -11.72 -35.59 -10.48
N LEU A 367 -12.06 -34.30 -10.65
CA LEU A 367 -11.38 -33.17 -10.03
C LEU A 367 -11.97 -32.74 -8.69
N HIS A 368 -13.06 -33.37 -8.22
CA HIS A 368 -13.83 -32.88 -7.08
C HIS A 368 -12.96 -32.64 -5.84
N ASP A 369 -12.27 -33.68 -5.37
CA ASP A 369 -11.40 -33.61 -4.19
C ASP A 369 -10.23 -32.65 -4.41
N THR A 370 -9.64 -32.66 -5.61
CA THR A 370 -8.50 -31.80 -5.97
C THR A 370 -8.88 -30.32 -5.97
N ILE A 371 -10.05 -29.96 -6.50
CA ILE A 371 -10.56 -28.59 -6.53
C ILE A 371 -10.97 -28.12 -5.13
N GLU A 372 -11.55 -29.01 -4.32
CA GLU A 372 -11.95 -28.67 -2.94
C GLU A 372 -10.74 -28.34 -2.05
N ASP A 373 -9.63 -29.07 -2.23
CA ASP A 373 -8.41 -28.93 -1.43
C ASP A 373 -7.40 -27.92 -2.00
N THR A 374 -7.63 -27.36 -3.19
CA THR A 374 -6.69 -26.43 -3.84
C THR A 374 -7.17 -24.97 -3.78
N PRO A 375 -6.32 -24.00 -3.38
CA PRO A 375 -6.69 -22.60 -3.34
C PRO A 375 -7.30 -22.09 -4.64
N GLY A 376 -8.48 -21.47 -4.55
CA GLY A 376 -9.24 -20.92 -5.68
C GLY A 376 -10.10 -21.92 -6.45
N GLY A 377 -10.15 -23.20 -6.06
CA GLY A 377 -10.98 -24.20 -6.75
C GLY A 377 -12.49 -23.89 -6.76
N GLN A 378 -12.99 -23.22 -5.72
CA GLN A 378 -14.38 -22.74 -5.68
C GLN A 378 -14.72 -21.73 -6.80
N ILE A 379 -13.73 -20.94 -7.22
CA ILE A 379 -13.88 -19.98 -8.33
C ILE A 379 -14.05 -20.76 -9.64
N LEU A 380 -13.19 -21.75 -9.89
CA LEU A 380 -13.29 -22.64 -11.05
C LEU A 380 -14.63 -23.36 -11.08
N ARG A 381 -15.07 -23.93 -9.96
CA ARG A 381 -16.39 -24.58 -9.85
C ARG A 381 -17.55 -23.63 -10.18
N SER A 382 -17.46 -22.38 -9.72
CA SER A 382 -18.47 -21.35 -10.00
C SER A 382 -18.51 -20.98 -11.48
N ILE A 383 -17.35 -20.89 -12.15
CA ILE A 383 -17.26 -20.66 -13.60
C ILE A 383 -17.90 -21.83 -14.35
N LEU A 384 -17.56 -23.07 -14.02
CA LEU A 384 -18.08 -24.27 -14.68
C LEU A 384 -19.59 -24.46 -14.46
N ALA A 385 -20.12 -24.02 -13.31
CA ALA A 385 -21.55 -24.04 -13.04
C ALA A 385 -22.33 -22.96 -13.81
N ARG A 386 -21.75 -21.77 -13.98
CA ARG A 386 -22.43 -20.60 -14.57
C ARG A 386 -22.22 -20.48 -16.08
N ARG A 387 -21.11 -21.01 -16.59
CA ARG A 387 -20.71 -21.06 -18.02
C ARG A 387 -20.91 -19.72 -18.73
N PRO A 388 -20.21 -18.65 -18.31
CA PRO A 388 -20.30 -17.36 -18.99
C PRO A 388 -19.89 -17.50 -20.46
N ASP A 389 -20.61 -16.83 -21.37
CA ASP A 389 -20.36 -16.95 -22.81
C ASP A 389 -18.93 -16.49 -23.18
N PRO A 390 -18.06 -17.40 -23.68
CA PRO A 390 -16.69 -17.07 -24.04
C PRO A 390 -16.57 -16.07 -25.20
N LYS A 391 -17.63 -15.89 -26.01
CA LYS A 391 -17.65 -14.91 -27.11
C LYS A 391 -18.08 -13.51 -26.68
N SER A 392 -18.67 -13.37 -25.48
CA SER A 392 -19.19 -12.11 -24.97
C SER A 392 -18.35 -11.56 -23.83
N ALA A 393 -17.56 -10.51 -24.11
CA ALA A 393 -16.79 -9.81 -23.08
C ALA A 393 -17.68 -9.25 -21.96
N ALA A 394 -18.88 -8.78 -22.32
CA ALA A 394 -19.87 -8.31 -21.37
C ALA A 394 -20.39 -9.43 -20.45
N ALA A 395 -20.62 -10.64 -20.99
CA ALA A 395 -21.06 -11.79 -20.18
C ALA A 395 -19.97 -12.25 -19.21
N ARG A 396 -18.71 -12.26 -19.63
CA ARG A 396 -17.55 -12.56 -18.76
C ARG A 396 -17.41 -11.52 -17.64
N GLN A 397 -17.51 -10.24 -17.99
CA GLN A 397 -17.40 -9.17 -16.99
C GLN A 397 -18.57 -9.18 -16.00
N ALA A 398 -19.78 -9.46 -16.48
CA ALA A 398 -20.97 -9.59 -15.66
C ALA A 398 -20.88 -10.80 -14.70
N PHE A 399 -20.19 -11.87 -15.09
CA PHE A 399 -19.88 -12.98 -14.19
C PHE A 399 -18.84 -12.60 -13.14
N ILE A 400 -17.71 -12.00 -13.56
CA ILE A 400 -16.65 -11.56 -12.63
C ILE A 400 -17.23 -10.64 -11.56
N SER A 401 -18.14 -9.73 -11.92
CA SER A 401 -18.78 -8.83 -10.96
C SER A 401 -19.71 -9.52 -9.95
N THR A 402 -20.03 -10.81 -10.12
CA THR A 402 -20.76 -11.62 -9.12
C THR A 402 -19.86 -12.26 -8.07
N LEU A 403 -18.54 -12.31 -8.31
CA LEU A 403 -17.57 -12.86 -7.36
C LEU A 403 -17.27 -11.86 -6.25
N SER A 404 -16.70 -12.32 -5.14
CA SER A 404 -16.23 -11.42 -4.08
C SER A 404 -15.03 -10.58 -4.55
N GLN A 405 -14.81 -9.42 -3.94
CA GLN A 405 -13.70 -8.52 -4.28
C GLN A 405 -12.30 -9.20 -4.23
N PRO A 406 -11.95 -10.05 -3.24
CA PRO A 406 -10.70 -10.81 -3.25
C PRO A 406 -10.57 -11.76 -4.45
N GLU A 407 -11.65 -12.44 -4.85
CA GLU A 407 -11.66 -13.39 -5.98
C GLU A 407 -11.55 -12.64 -7.31
N GLN A 408 -12.22 -11.49 -7.44
CA GLN A 408 -12.08 -10.61 -8.59
C GLN A 408 -10.62 -10.17 -8.78
N LEU A 409 -9.95 -9.77 -7.70
CA LEU A 409 -8.53 -9.38 -7.74
C LEU A 409 -7.60 -10.55 -8.07
N ALA A 410 -7.86 -11.74 -7.52
CA ALA A 410 -7.09 -12.95 -7.83
C ALA A 410 -7.15 -13.33 -9.31
N LEU A 411 -8.33 -13.23 -9.91
CA LEU A 411 -8.54 -13.48 -11.34
C LEU A 411 -7.90 -12.39 -12.22
N LEU A 412 -8.08 -11.11 -11.87
CA LEU A 412 -7.51 -9.97 -12.63
C LEU A 412 -5.98 -9.98 -12.67
N GLN A 413 -5.33 -10.43 -11.61
CA GLN A 413 -3.86 -10.55 -11.58
C GLN A 413 -3.33 -11.68 -12.47
N THR A 414 -4.18 -12.64 -12.82
CA THR A 414 -3.77 -13.85 -13.58
C THR A 414 -4.16 -13.79 -15.06
N PHE A 415 -5.10 -12.91 -15.45
CA PHE A 415 -5.60 -12.77 -16.83
C PHE A 415 -4.69 -11.95 -17.78
N THR A 416 -3.38 -11.98 -17.59
CA THR A 416 -2.44 -11.19 -18.39
C THR A 416 -1.94 -11.86 -19.67
N GLU A 417 -2.36 -13.11 -19.93
CA GLU A 417 -1.93 -13.88 -21.11
C GLU A 417 -3.02 -13.92 -22.19
N GLU A 418 -2.61 -13.82 -23.45
CA GLU A 418 -3.50 -14.08 -24.58
C GLU A 418 -3.91 -15.56 -24.58
N PRO A 419 -5.16 -15.90 -24.97
CA PRO A 419 -5.61 -17.28 -25.01
C PRO A 419 -4.69 -18.10 -25.93
N PRO A 420 -4.25 -19.30 -25.51
CA PRO A 420 -3.34 -20.12 -26.31
C PRO A 420 -4.01 -20.57 -27.61
N GLU A 421 -3.21 -20.84 -28.65
CA GLU A 421 -3.73 -21.32 -29.94
C GLU A 421 -4.54 -22.62 -29.83
N LYS A 422 -4.26 -23.44 -28.81
CA LYS A 422 -4.95 -24.71 -28.52
C LYS A 422 -5.46 -24.77 -27.07
N PRO A 423 -6.57 -24.09 -26.75
CA PRO A 423 -7.08 -24.00 -25.37
C PRO A 423 -7.47 -25.34 -24.74
N LEU A 424 -7.97 -26.29 -25.53
CA LEU A 424 -8.33 -27.62 -25.05
C LEU A 424 -7.09 -28.40 -24.59
N LEU A 425 -6.04 -28.44 -25.41
CA LEU A 425 -4.77 -29.10 -25.06
C LEU A 425 -4.14 -28.46 -23.81
N ALA A 426 -4.17 -27.12 -23.74
CA ALA A 426 -3.69 -26.41 -22.55
C ALA A 426 -4.48 -26.76 -21.29
N ALA A 427 -5.80 -27.00 -21.41
CA ALA A 427 -6.63 -27.43 -20.29
C ALA A 427 -6.30 -28.86 -19.85
N GLU A 428 -6.11 -29.78 -20.79
CA GLU A 428 -5.72 -31.19 -20.53
C GLU A 428 -4.37 -31.29 -19.81
N GLU A 429 -3.37 -30.56 -20.30
CA GLU A 429 -2.03 -30.50 -19.69
C GLU A 429 -2.08 -29.90 -18.28
N THR A 430 -2.86 -28.82 -18.11
CA THR A 430 -2.98 -28.14 -16.80
C THR A 430 -3.74 -28.98 -15.78
N VAL A 431 -4.79 -29.70 -16.19
CA VAL A 431 -5.50 -30.67 -15.35
C VAL A 431 -4.55 -31.77 -14.88
N THR A 432 -3.70 -32.28 -15.78
CA THR A 432 -2.70 -33.31 -15.45
C THR A 432 -1.70 -32.81 -14.41
N LEU A 433 -1.18 -31.59 -14.60
CA LEU A 433 -0.26 -30.96 -13.64
C LEU A 433 -0.90 -30.76 -12.26
N LEU A 434 -2.15 -30.29 -12.23
CA LEU A 434 -2.88 -30.04 -10.99
C LEU A 434 -3.12 -31.34 -10.21
N LEU A 435 -3.60 -32.39 -10.88
CA LEU A 435 -3.81 -33.71 -10.29
C LEU A 435 -2.49 -34.31 -9.78
N SER A 436 -1.43 -34.24 -10.58
CA SER A 436 -0.10 -34.74 -10.19
C SER A 436 0.41 -34.04 -8.93
N SER A 437 0.34 -32.70 -8.88
CA SER A 437 0.74 -31.92 -7.70
C SER A 437 -0.06 -32.27 -6.45
N TYR A 438 -1.38 -32.42 -6.58
CA TYR A 438 -2.28 -32.77 -5.49
C TYR A 438 -1.95 -34.14 -4.90
N PHE A 439 -1.85 -35.17 -5.75
CA PHE A 439 -1.58 -36.53 -5.29
C PHE A 439 -0.15 -36.72 -4.77
N GLN A 440 0.85 -35.99 -5.30
CA GLN A 440 2.20 -35.96 -4.75
C GLN A 440 2.26 -35.36 -3.34
N LYS A 441 1.49 -34.28 -3.09
CA LYS A 441 1.35 -33.69 -1.75
C LYS A 441 0.67 -34.67 -0.78
N LYS A 442 -0.40 -35.33 -1.22
CA LYS A 442 -1.11 -36.35 -0.44
C LYS A 442 -0.20 -37.53 -0.09
N GLU A 443 0.55 -38.05 -1.06
CA GLU A 443 1.53 -39.12 -0.84
C GLU A 443 2.61 -38.70 0.17
N SER A 444 3.16 -37.49 0.02
CA SER A 444 4.20 -36.96 0.90
C SER A 444 3.71 -36.81 2.35
N ALA A 445 2.45 -36.36 2.53
CA ALA A 445 1.83 -36.26 3.85
C ALA A 445 1.64 -37.63 4.51
N LEU A 446 1.20 -38.63 3.75
CA LEU A 446 1.05 -40.00 4.25
C LEU A 446 2.41 -40.63 4.60
N ARG A 447 3.46 -40.37 3.81
CA ARG A 447 4.83 -40.79 4.15
C ARG A 447 5.37 -40.13 5.41
N ALA A 448 5.05 -38.85 5.63
CA ALA A 448 5.42 -38.15 6.87
C ALA A 448 4.72 -38.75 8.10
N GLN A 449 3.46 -39.19 7.96
CA GLN A 449 2.74 -39.92 9.02
C GLN A 449 3.39 -41.28 9.29
N LEU A 450 3.76 -42.02 8.25
CA LEU A 450 4.48 -43.30 8.38
C LEU A 450 5.87 -43.18 9.04
N ALA A 451 6.44 -41.97 9.07
CA ALA A 451 7.72 -41.69 9.73
C ALA A 451 7.57 -41.34 11.23
N ASP A 452 6.35 -41.24 11.76
CA ASP A 452 6.13 -41.01 13.20
C ASP A 452 6.48 -42.27 14.02
N PRO A 453 7.47 -42.21 14.93
CA PRO A 453 7.87 -43.35 15.74
C PRO A 453 6.81 -43.84 16.73
N ASN A 454 5.72 -43.09 16.95
CA ASN A 454 4.62 -43.46 17.83
C ASN A 454 3.38 -43.98 17.07
N LEU A 455 3.46 -44.18 15.76
CA LEU A 455 2.33 -44.63 14.95
C LEU A 455 1.93 -46.09 15.29
N PRO A 456 0.66 -46.36 15.66
CA PRO A 456 0.20 -47.72 15.95
C PRO A 456 0.29 -48.67 14.73
N VAL A 457 0.69 -49.92 14.96
CA VAL A 457 0.94 -50.93 13.91
C VAL A 457 -0.33 -51.24 13.08
N ASP A 458 -1.51 -51.16 13.70
CA ASP A 458 -2.81 -51.33 13.07
C ASP A 458 -3.16 -50.19 12.09
N GLN A 459 -2.55 -49.01 12.24
CA GLN A 459 -2.70 -47.87 11.33
C GLN A 459 -1.61 -47.83 10.24
N MET A 460 -0.46 -48.48 10.47
CA MET A 460 0.63 -48.53 9.48
C MET A 460 0.24 -49.29 8.20
N ILE A 461 -0.43 -50.44 8.32
CA ILE A 461 -0.75 -51.30 7.16
C ILE A 461 -1.71 -50.60 6.17
N PRO A 462 -2.81 -49.96 6.61
CA PRO A 462 -3.68 -49.17 5.72
C PRO A 462 -2.94 -48.01 5.03
N LEU A 463 -2.11 -47.26 5.76
CA LEU A 463 -1.36 -46.13 5.21
C LEU A 463 -0.34 -46.56 4.15
N MET A 464 0.37 -47.68 4.38
CA MET A 464 1.29 -48.24 3.38
C MET A 464 0.58 -48.68 2.10
N LYS A 465 -0.64 -49.22 2.23
CA LYS A 465 -1.46 -49.63 1.09
C LYS A 465 -1.91 -48.40 0.28
N GLU A 466 -2.37 -47.35 0.96
CA GLU A 466 -2.80 -46.09 0.33
C GLU A 466 -1.64 -45.39 -0.39
N VAL A 467 -0.45 -45.34 0.21
CA VAL A 467 0.76 -44.80 -0.45
C VAL A 467 1.10 -45.58 -1.73
N LYS A 468 0.99 -46.91 -1.71
CA LYS A 468 1.26 -47.75 -2.88
C LYS A 468 0.22 -47.55 -3.99
N GLU A 469 -1.05 -47.38 -3.62
CA GLU A 469 -2.13 -47.07 -4.56
C GLU A 469 -1.93 -45.70 -5.21
N LEU A 470 -1.55 -44.67 -4.43
CA LEU A 470 -1.22 -43.34 -4.96
C LEU A 470 0.00 -43.34 -5.89
N GLN A 471 1.05 -44.10 -5.56
CA GLN A 471 2.21 -44.25 -6.45
C GLN A 471 1.85 -44.90 -7.78
N SER A 472 1.02 -45.95 -7.74
CA SER A 472 0.53 -46.59 -8.95
C SER A 472 -0.33 -45.62 -9.77
N PHE A 473 -1.17 -44.82 -9.12
CA PHE A 473 -1.97 -43.79 -9.78
C PHE A 473 -1.10 -42.71 -10.44
N LEU A 474 -0.12 -42.15 -9.72
CA LEU A 474 0.82 -41.15 -10.22
C LEU A 474 1.64 -41.68 -11.41
N SER A 475 2.10 -42.93 -11.38
CA SER A 475 2.83 -43.55 -12.51
C SER A 475 1.97 -43.77 -13.76
N ASN A 476 0.65 -43.88 -13.58
CA ASN A 476 -0.32 -44.07 -14.67
C ASN A 476 -0.91 -42.75 -15.17
N LEU A 477 -0.78 -41.65 -14.42
CA LEU A 477 -1.25 -40.30 -14.80
C LEU A 477 -0.55 -39.81 -16.07
N ASP A 478 0.76 -40.02 -16.17
CA ASP A 478 1.57 -39.66 -17.35
C ASP A 478 1.20 -40.46 -18.63
N SER A 479 0.56 -41.63 -18.48
CA SER A 479 0.21 -42.51 -19.61
C SER A 479 -1.26 -42.48 -20.02
N ARG A 480 -2.13 -41.82 -19.23
CA ARG A 480 -3.60 -41.82 -19.45
C ARG A 480 -4.13 -40.66 -20.29
N PHE A 481 -3.35 -39.60 -20.52
CA PHE A 481 -3.82 -38.38 -21.18
C PHE A 481 -3.00 -37.97 -22.42
N ILE A 482 -1.98 -38.74 -22.80
CA ILE A 482 -1.36 -38.63 -24.14
C ILE A 482 -2.18 -39.49 -25.11
N ARG A 483 -3.13 -38.85 -25.80
CA ARG A 483 -3.66 -39.32 -27.09
C ARG A 483 -3.93 -38.17 -28.03
#